data_AF-A0A3M2CHL8-F1
#
_entry.id   AF-A0A3M2CHL8-F1
#
_cell.length_a   1.000
_cell.length_b   1.000
_cell.length_c   1.000
_cell.angle_alpha   90.00
_cell.angle_beta   90.00
_cell.angle_gamma   90.00
#
_symmetry.space_group_name_H-M   'P 1'
#
loop_
_entity.id
_entity.type
_entity.pdbx_description
1 polymer ?
#
loop_
_entity_poly.entity_id
_entity_poly.type
_entity_poly.pdbx_seq_one_letter_code
_entity_poly.pdbx_strand_id
1 'polypeptide(L)'
;MAHERRVRKRVRTMFMSKQSLGAVVAIAGLAAGAQAEDLLILDLSVANQVTITATTGAASANASGSVFTGFYLANAFGNGSTSSLSASLVSGNLTPTSNTSDNSPSLFNALGNAGLNVWSYSTSTSSTFTAGQQAFTGSATWNISAGAYADLLDGPSSGDIYFAADTDDDLAAATVIGQWRIVPAPSSLALIGLGGLVAGRRRR
;
A
#
# COMPACT_ATOMS: atom_id res chain seq x y z
N MET A 1 -96.31 20.14 42.18
CA MET A 1 -96.31 18.70 41.82
C MET A 1 -95.00 18.37 41.13
N ALA A 2 -94.34 17.33 41.62
CA ALA A 2 -93.22 16.55 41.08
C ALA A 2 -92.01 17.28 40.45
N HIS A 3 -90.95 17.35 41.26
CA HIS A 3 -89.57 17.71 40.95
C HIS A 3 -88.85 16.47 40.38
N GLU A 4 -88.43 16.48 39.11
CA GLU A 4 -87.74 15.35 38.48
C GLU A 4 -86.22 15.57 38.45
N ARG A 5 -85.49 14.83 39.30
CA ARG A 5 -84.04 14.59 39.17
C ARG A 5 -83.86 13.20 38.55
N ARG A 6 -83.00 13.05 37.55
CA ARG A 6 -82.05 11.91 37.46
C ARG A 6 -80.99 12.09 36.37
N VAL A 7 -79.78 12.37 36.86
CA VAL A 7 -78.48 12.20 36.22
C VAL A 7 -78.30 10.74 35.75
N ARG A 8 -77.83 10.51 34.52
CA ARG A 8 -77.21 9.24 34.12
C ARG A 8 -75.93 9.43 33.29
N LYS A 9 -74.83 9.19 34.01
CA LYS A 9 -73.54 8.57 33.67
C LYS A 9 -73.13 8.50 32.18
N ARG A 10 -72.04 9.20 31.87
CA ARG A 10 -71.14 8.92 30.73
C ARG A 10 -70.52 7.53 30.89
N VAL A 11 -70.65 6.69 29.87
CA VAL A 11 -69.84 5.48 29.70
C VAL A 11 -68.75 5.81 28.68
N ARG A 12 -67.51 5.98 29.17
CA ARG A 12 -66.30 6.07 28.34
C ARG A 12 -65.81 4.64 28.12
N THR A 13 -65.99 4.11 26.92
CA THR A 13 -65.36 2.86 26.52
C THR A 13 -63.89 3.14 26.19
N MET A 14 -63.00 2.67 27.05
CA MET A 14 -61.55 2.59 26.82
C MET A 14 -61.29 1.51 25.78
N PHE A 15 -60.73 1.88 24.63
CA PHE A 15 -60.02 0.94 23.76
C PHE A 15 -58.52 1.22 23.89
N MET A 16 -57.82 0.33 24.60
CA MET A 16 -56.37 0.20 24.56
C MET A 16 -55.98 -0.40 23.21
N SER A 17 -55.27 0.37 22.38
CA SER A 17 -54.62 -0.13 21.16
C SER A 17 -53.10 -0.04 21.30
N LYS A 18 -52.56 -1.22 21.62
CA LYS A 18 -51.20 -1.75 21.37
C LYS A 18 -50.18 -0.76 20.81
N GLN A 19 -49.17 -0.48 21.64
CA GLN A 19 -47.89 0.10 21.24
C GLN A 19 -47.23 -0.80 20.19
N SER A 20 -47.11 -0.31 18.96
CA SER A 20 -46.24 -0.92 17.95
C SER A 20 -44.80 -0.47 18.22
N LEU A 21 -43.96 -1.41 18.66
CA LEU A 21 -42.51 -1.25 18.68
C LEU A 21 -42.03 -0.96 17.26
N GLY A 22 -41.53 0.26 17.02
CA GLY A 22 -40.77 0.58 15.82
C GLY A 22 -39.42 -0.12 15.90
N ALA A 23 -39.15 -1.00 14.93
CA ALA A 23 -37.85 -1.61 14.74
C ALA A 23 -36.83 -0.52 14.34
N VAL A 24 -35.90 -0.21 15.24
CA VAL A 24 -34.71 0.58 14.90
C VAL A 24 -33.79 -0.33 14.09
N VAL A 25 -33.72 -0.10 12.78
CA VAL A 25 -32.68 -0.70 11.94
C VAL A 25 -31.39 0.06 12.25
N ALA A 26 -30.54 -0.53 13.09
CA ALA A 26 -29.16 -0.08 13.24
C ALA A 26 -28.41 -0.42 11.95
N ILE A 27 -28.22 0.57 11.08
CA ILE A 27 -27.25 0.46 9.99
C ILE A 27 -25.88 0.57 10.66
N ALA A 28 -25.29 -0.57 11.01
CA ALA A 28 -23.88 -0.64 11.33
C ALA A 28 -23.12 -0.21 10.07
N GLY A 29 -22.64 1.03 10.04
CA GLY A 29 -21.68 1.47 9.05
C GLY A 29 -20.49 0.54 9.12
N LEU A 30 -20.29 -0.28 8.09
CA LEU A 30 -19.00 -0.88 7.84
C LEU A 30 -18.04 0.28 7.62
N ALA A 31 -17.31 0.65 8.67
CA ALA A 31 -16.03 1.29 8.50
C ALA A 31 -15.17 0.27 7.76
N ALA A 32 -15.23 0.30 6.43
CA ALA A 32 -14.15 -0.25 5.62
C ALA A 32 -12.93 0.54 6.06
N GLY A 33 -12.10 -0.05 6.93
CA GLY A 33 -10.78 0.50 7.21
C GLY A 33 -10.12 0.67 5.85
N ALA A 34 -9.85 1.92 5.46
CA ALA A 34 -9.13 2.21 4.24
C ALA A 34 -7.78 1.49 4.37
N GLN A 35 -7.64 0.35 3.70
CA GLN A 35 -6.36 -0.29 3.54
C GLN A 35 -5.53 0.71 2.73
N ALA A 36 -4.33 1.03 3.22
CA ALA A 36 -3.41 1.87 2.45
C ALA A 36 -3.16 1.17 1.11
N GLU A 37 -3.34 1.90 0.01
CA GLU A 37 -3.24 1.31 -1.33
C GLU A 37 -1.79 0.96 -1.66
N ASP A 38 -1.60 -0.14 -2.40
CA ASP A 38 -0.32 -0.46 -3.02
C ASP A 38 0.00 0.62 -4.05
N LEU A 39 1.06 1.40 -3.82
CA LEU A 39 1.52 2.44 -4.74
C LEU A 39 2.65 1.93 -5.65
N LEU A 40 3.43 0.97 -5.16
CA LEU A 40 4.61 0.44 -5.84
C LEU A 40 4.65 -1.09 -5.77
N ILE A 41 5.04 -1.72 -6.87
CA ILE A 41 5.28 -3.15 -6.96
C ILE A 41 6.77 -3.39 -7.23
N LEU A 42 7.42 -4.17 -6.36
CA LEU A 42 8.81 -4.60 -6.46
C LEU A 42 8.85 -5.98 -7.10
N ASP A 43 9.30 -6.06 -8.33
CA ASP A 43 9.43 -7.31 -9.08
C ASP A 43 10.87 -7.84 -8.97
N LEU A 44 10.99 -9.03 -8.38
CA LEU A 44 12.22 -9.80 -8.22
C LEU A 44 12.19 -11.08 -9.08
N SER A 45 11.44 -11.09 -10.17
CA SER A 45 11.33 -12.26 -11.07
C SER A 45 12.62 -12.57 -11.83
N VAL A 46 13.51 -11.59 -11.95
CA VAL A 46 14.80 -11.71 -12.62
C VAL A 46 15.93 -11.66 -11.61
N ALA A 47 16.80 -12.67 -11.62
CA ALA A 47 17.90 -12.79 -10.68
C ALA A 47 18.81 -11.55 -10.72
N ASN A 48 19.16 -11.04 -9.52
CA ASN A 48 20.02 -9.87 -9.33
C ASN A 48 19.48 -8.59 -9.97
N GLN A 49 18.18 -8.51 -10.19
CA GLN A 49 17.49 -7.32 -10.66
C GLN A 49 16.28 -7.05 -9.78
N VAL A 50 15.98 -5.76 -9.61
CA VAL A 50 14.74 -5.29 -9.03
C VAL A 50 14.10 -4.33 -10.02
N THR A 51 12.82 -4.55 -10.31
CA THR A 51 12.00 -3.60 -11.07
C THR A 51 10.92 -3.04 -10.18
N ILE A 52 10.91 -1.73 -9.98
CA ILE A 52 9.88 -1.04 -9.20
C ILE A 52 8.91 -0.37 -10.18
N THR A 53 7.63 -0.77 -10.11
CA THR A 53 6.59 -0.28 -11.00
C THR A 53 5.52 0.47 -10.21
N ALA A 54 5.18 1.67 -10.67
CA ALA A 54 4.08 2.44 -10.12
C ALA A 54 2.73 1.78 -10.42
N THR A 55 1.83 1.82 -9.45
CA THR A 55 0.42 1.45 -9.65
C THR A 55 -0.41 2.69 -9.99
N THR A 56 -1.73 2.52 -10.11
CA THR A 56 -2.69 3.63 -10.15
C THR A 56 -3.13 4.09 -8.77
N GLY A 57 -2.47 3.59 -7.71
CA GLY A 57 -2.86 3.82 -6.32
C GLY A 57 -2.74 5.28 -5.92
N ALA A 58 -3.70 5.72 -5.11
CA ALA A 58 -3.77 7.07 -4.58
C ALA A 58 -2.99 7.19 -3.27
N ALA A 59 -2.26 8.31 -3.11
CA ALA A 59 -1.57 8.59 -1.85
C ALA A 59 -2.58 8.67 -0.69
N SER A 60 -2.24 8.08 0.45
CA SER A 60 -3.07 8.10 1.66
C SER A 60 -3.01 9.41 2.43
N ALA A 61 -1.98 10.23 2.18
CA ALA A 61 -1.73 11.47 2.91
C ALA A 61 -1.12 12.55 2.01
N ASN A 62 -1.25 13.80 2.45
CA ASN A 62 -0.50 14.90 1.86
C ASN A 62 0.93 14.87 2.41
N ALA A 63 1.92 14.99 1.53
CA ALA A 63 3.31 15.08 1.92
C ALA A 63 4.09 15.96 0.94
N SER A 64 5.14 16.62 1.41
CA SER A 64 6.02 17.45 0.59
C SER A 64 7.43 17.35 1.14
N GLY A 65 8.43 17.29 0.26
CA GLY A 65 9.80 17.09 0.67
C GLY A 65 10.77 17.07 -0.50
N SER A 66 12.05 16.86 -0.17
CA SER A 66 13.16 16.89 -1.12
C SER A 66 13.19 15.64 -2.01
N VAL A 67 13.49 15.83 -3.30
CA VAL A 67 13.76 14.69 -4.22
C VAL A 67 15.09 13.99 -3.91
N PHE A 68 15.99 14.69 -3.21
CA PHE A 68 17.32 14.17 -2.84
C PHE A 68 17.27 13.29 -1.59
N THR A 69 16.24 13.48 -0.75
CA THR A 69 15.90 12.53 0.31
C THR A 69 15.15 11.35 -0.32
N GLY A 70 14.09 11.63 -1.09
CA GLY A 70 13.38 10.60 -1.84
C GLY A 70 12.25 9.94 -1.05
N PHE A 71 11.83 8.77 -1.51
CA PHE A 71 10.78 7.96 -0.88
C PHE A 71 11.33 6.61 -0.45
N TYR A 72 10.97 6.21 0.77
CA TYR A 72 11.56 5.08 1.46
C TYR A 72 10.56 3.94 1.63
N LEU A 73 10.94 2.76 1.16
CA LEU A 73 10.19 1.53 1.28
C LEU A 73 10.64 0.84 2.56
N ALA A 74 9.86 1.04 3.62
CA ALA A 74 10.24 0.59 4.95
C ALA A 74 10.29 -0.93 5.04
N ASN A 75 11.34 -1.43 5.69
CA ASN A 75 11.57 -2.85 5.97
C ASN A 75 11.75 -3.74 4.72
N ALA A 76 12.05 -3.19 3.54
CA ALA A 76 12.29 -3.99 2.33
C ALA A 76 13.35 -5.11 2.51
N PHE A 77 14.35 -4.90 3.36
CA PHE A 77 15.41 -5.85 3.73
C PHE A 77 15.14 -6.53 5.09
N GLY A 78 13.93 -6.43 5.66
CA GLY A 78 13.56 -7.05 6.93
C GLY A 78 14.39 -6.55 8.11
N ASN A 79 15.31 -7.37 8.61
CA ASN A 79 16.17 -7.05 9.77
C ASN A 79 17.40 -6.20 9.41
N GLY A 80 17.46 -5.68 8.19
CA GLY A 80 18.61 -4.92 7.69
C GLY A 80 19.33 -5.64 6.57
N SER A 81 19.91 -4.87 5.66
CA SER A 81 20.77 -5.41 4.60
C SER A 81 22.06 -5.99 5.20
N THR A 82 22.47 -7.16 4.69
CA THR A 82 23.74 -7.80 5.07
C THR A 82 24.93 -7.25 4.30
N SER A 83 24.67 -6.47 3.26
CA SER A 83 25.65 -5.85 2.36
C SER A 83 25.19 -4.46 1.95
N SER A 84 26.13 -3.57 1.63
CA SER A 84 25.76 -2.30 1.01
C SER A 84 25.11 -2.53 -0.36
N LEU A 85 24.11 -1.71 -0.68
CA LEU A 85 23.47 -1.78 -1.98
C LEU A 85 24.43 -1.27 -3.06
N SER A 86 24.79 -2.15 -3.98
CA SER A 86 25.40 -1.77 -5.26
C SER A 86 24.33 -1.89 -6.33
N ALA A 87 23.78 -0.75 -6.73
CA ALA A 87 22.73 -0.66 -7.75
C ALA A 87 23.22 0.10 -8.98
N SER A 88 22.86 -0.39 -10.16
CA SER A 88 23.08 0.31 -11.43
C SER A 88 21.78 0.35 -12.20
N LEU A 89 21.33 1.56 -12.55
CA LEU A 89 20.11 1.76 -13.32
C LEU A 89 20.29 1.15 -14.71
N VAL A 90 19.39 0.24 -15.08
CA VAL A 90 19.30 -0.34 -16.43
C VAL A 90 18.46 0.56 -17.31
N SER A 91 17.27 0.92 -16.83
CA SER A 91 16.33 1.81 -17.49
C SER A 91 15.24 2.22 -16.52
N GLY A 92 14.63 3.38 -16.72
CA GLY A 92 13.42 3.72 -16.00
C GLY A 92 13.11 5.19 -15.93
N ASN A 93 11.86 5.48 -15.58
CA ASN A 93 11.33 6.82 -15.39
C ASN A 93 10.39 6.90 -14.17
N LEU A 94 10.55 5.97 -13.21
CA LEU A 94 9.77 5.96 -11.97
C LEU A 94 9.89 7.32 -11.27
N THR A 95 8.76 8.00 -11.04
CA THR A 95 8.72 9.34 -10.46
C THR A 95 7.35 9.61 -9.82
N PRO A 96 7.26 10.47 -8.77
CA PRO A 96 5.99 10.99 -8.28
C PRO A 96 5.20 11.70 -9.38
N THR A 97 3.88 11.61 -9.38
CA THR A 97 3.01 12.25 -10.39
C THR A 97 3.10 13.77 -10.43
N SER A 98 3.53 14.39 -9.33
CA SER A 98 3.75 15.84 -9.22
C SER A 98 5.00 16.31 -9.96
N ASN A 99 5.86 15.40 -10.42
CA ASN A 99 7.14 15.70 -11.05
C ASN A 99 7.21 15.16 -12.48
N THR A 100 8.11 15.75 -13.27
CA THR A 100 8.57 15.15 -14.53
C THR A 100 9.83 14.34 -14.25
N SER A 101 9.87 13.09 -14.72
CA SER A 101 11.05 12.24 -14.56
C SER A 101 12.24 12.78 -15.36
N ASP A 102 13.43 12.70 -14.77
CA ASP A 102 14.71 12.90 -15.46
C ASP A 102 15.30 11.61 -16.03
N ASN A 103 14.59 10.48 -15.87
CA ASN A 103 15.00 9.13 -16.26
C ASN A 103 16.26 8.63 -15.53
N SER A 104 16.57 9.19 -14.35
CA SER A 104 17.73 8.78 -13.54
C SER A 104 17.41 8.38 -12.09
N PRO A 105 16.28 7.70 -11.79
CA PRO A 105 15.99 7.31 -10.42
C PRO A 105 17.10 6.40 -9.88
N SER A 106 17.57 6.70 -8.68
CA SER A 106 18.66 6.00 -8.01
C SER A 106 18.13 5.19 -6.84
N LEU A 107 18.69 3.99 -6.62
CA LEU A 107 18.41 3.19 -5.42
C LEU A 107 19.49 3.39 -4.39
N PHE A 108 19.07 3.45 -3.14
CA PHE A 108 19.96 3.55 -2.00
C PHE A 108 19.47 2.68 -0.85
N ASN A 109 20.41 2.05 -0.16
CA ASN A 109 20.23 1.47 1.15
C ASN A 109 21.58 1.55 1.87
N ALA A 110 21.57 2.05 3.10
CA ALA A 110 22.74 2.03 3.96
C ALA A 110 22.95 0.62 4.55
N LEU A 111 24.20 0.20 4.74
CA LEU A 111 24.50 -1.09 5.35
C LEU A 111 23.82 -1.20 6.73
N GLY A 112 23.07 -2.27 6.95
CA GLY A 112 22.35 -2.53 8.20
C GLY A 112 21.00 -1.79 8.32
N ASN A 113 20.67 -0.92 7.37
CA ASN A 113 19.36 -0.29 7.30
C ASN A 113 18.32 -1.26 6.69
N ALA A 114 17.11 -1.23 7.22
CA ALA A 114 16.05 -2.17 6.89
C ALA A 114 15.28 -1.85 5.60
N GLY A 115 15.33 -0.62 5.08
CA GLY A 115 14.49 -0.21 3.94
C GLY A 115 15.26 0.10 2.67
N LEU A 116 14.51 0.43 1.63
CA LEU A 116 15.04 0.76 0.32
C LEU A 116 14.58 2.17 -0.06
N ASN A 117 15.51 3.07 -0.32
CA ASN A 117 15.22 4.42 -0.77
C ASN A 117 15.30 4.54 -2.29
N VAL A 118 14.40 5.34 -2.87
CA VAL A 118 14.48 5.81 -4.26
C VAL A 118 14.54 7.33 -4.27
N TRP A 119 15.56 7.86 -4.93
CA TRP A 119 15.86 9.31 -4.96
C TRP A 119 16.38 9.75 -6.33
N SER A 120 16.62 11.04 -6.50
CA SER A 120 17.17 11.62 -7.75
C SER A 120 16.38 11.26 -9.02
N TYR A 121 15.06 11.24 -8.93
CA TYR A 121 14.15 10.83 -10.01
C TYR A 121 13.57 12.01 -10.81
N SER A 122 13.99 13.24 -10.53
CA SER A 122 13.55 14.47 -11.19
C SER A 122 14.58 15.58 -11.01
N THR A 123 14.62 16.52 -11.96
CA THR A 123 15.42 17.75 -11.84
C THR A 123 14.80 18.81 -10.93
N SER A 124 13.53 18.63 -10.50
CA SER A 124 12.91 19.49 -9.48
C SER A 124 13.57 19.26 -8.13
N THR A 125 13.59 20.27 -7.25
CA THR A 125 14.17 20.11 -5.91
C THR A 125 13.23 19.47 -4.89
N SER A 126 11.93 19.45 -5.18
CA SER A 126 10.91 18.86 -4.31
C SER A 126 9.86 18.08 -5.06
N SER A 127 9.19 17.18 -4.33
CA SER A 127 7.99 16.46 -4.75
C SER A 127 6.86 16.70 -3.77
N THR A 128 5.64 16.57 -4.26
CA THR A 128 4.43 16.60 -3.43
C THR A 128 3.56 15.38 -3.70
N PHE A 129 2.94 14.87 -2.64
CA PHE A 129 1.86 13.89 -2.71
C PHE A 129 0.59 14.56 -2.19
N THR A 130 -0.51 14.37 -2.92
CA THR A 130 -1.82 14.86 -2.52
C THR A 130 -2.71 13.66 -2.20
N ALA A 131 -3.28 13.64 -0.99
CA ALA A 131 -4.15 12.56 -0.57
C ALA A 131 -5.30 12.35 -1.56
N GLY A 132 -5.56 11.10 -1.93
CA GLY A 132 -6.61 10.73 -2.90
C GLY A 132 -6.24 10.98 -4.37
N GLN A 133 -5.01 11.37 -4.68
CA GLN A 133 -4.48 11.46 -6.05
C GLN A 133 -3.45 10.36 -6.31
N GLN A 134 -3.34 9.90 -7.56
CA GLN A 134 -2.34 8.91 -7.94
C GLN A 134 -0.94 9.36 -7.49
N ALA A 135 -0.21 8.48 -6.80
CA ALA A 135 1.04 8.85 -6.16
C ALA A 135 2.24 8.87 -7.12
N PHE A 136 2.40 7.83 -7.94
CA PHE A 136 3.56 7.63 -8.80
C PHE A 136 3.16 7.30 -10.24
N THR A 137 4.12 7.47 -11.15
CA THR A 137 4.05 6.99 -12.54
C THR A 137 5.35 6.33 -12.94
N GLY A 138 5.29 5.54 -14.02
CA GLY A 138 6.46 4.92 -14.63
C GLY A 138 6.93 3.65 -13.92
N SER A 139 8.11 3.22 -14.30
CA SER A 139 8.79 2.04 -13.76
C SER A 139 10.29 2.23 -13.89
N ALA A 140 11.08 1.56 -13.05
CA ALA A 140 12.52 1.54 -13.17
C ALA A 140 13.10 0.20 -12.75
N THR A 141 14.17 -0.19 -13.44
CA THR A 141 14.87 -1.47 -13.27
C THR A 141 16.33 -1.21 -12.95
N TRP A 142 16.83 -1.87 -11.92
CA TRP A 142 18.23 -1.81 -11.52
C TRP A 142 18.83 -3.21 -11.46
N ASN A 143 20.07 -3.32 -11.91
CA ASN A 143 20.92 -4.43 -11.52
C ASN A 143 21.38 -4.19 -10.08
N ILE A 144 21.30 -5.21 -9.24
CA ILE A 144 21.72 -5.18 -7.83
C ILE A 144 22.69 -6.32 -7.52
N SER A 145 23.43 -6.22 -6.42
CA SER A 145 24.31 -7.30 -5.98
C SER A 145 23.52 -8.56 -5.61
N ALA A 146 24.15 -9.73 -5.72
CA ALA A 146 23.52 -11.00 -5.35
C ALA A 146 23.14 -11.07 -3.86
N GLY A 147 23.93 -10.45 -2.98
CA GLY A 147 23.62 -10.33 -1.56
C GLY A 147 22.35 -9.51 -1.32
N ALA A 148 22.28 -8.31 -1.91
CA ALA A 148 21.08 -7.46 -1.79
C ALA A 148 19.83 -8.12 -2.38
N TYR A 149 19.97 -8.84 -3.49
CA TYR A 149 18.87 -9.59 -4.09
C TYR A 149 18.38 -10.73 -3.18
N ALA A 150 19.29 -11.47 -2.54
CA ALA A 150 18.93 -12.50 -1.57
C ALA A 150 18.23 -11.91 -0.33
N ASP A 151 18.76 -10.82 0.21
CA ASP A 151 18.15 -10.13 1.36
C ASP A 151 16.73 -9.62 1.03
N LEU A 152 16.49 -9.12 -0.18
CA LEU A 152 15.15 -8.71 -0.64
C LEU A 152 14.19 -9.90 -0.81
N LEU A 153 14.69 -11.07 -1.22
CA LEU A 153 13.87 -12.28 -1.32
C LEU A 153 13.49 -12.85 0.06
N ASP A 154 14.38 -12.72 1.05
CA ASP A 154 14.14 -13.15 2.44
C ASP A 154 13.38 -12.10 3.26
N GLY A 155 13.26 -10.88 2.74
CA GLY A 155 12.56 -9.76 3.35
C GLY A 155 11.03 -9.91 3.36
N PRO A 156 10.32 -8.95 4.00
CA PRO A 156 8.87 -8.84 3.95
C PRO A 156 8.36 -8.72 2.51
N SER A 157 7.15 -9.23 2.26
CA SER A 157 6.51 -9.12 0.94
C SER A 157 5.74 -7.82 0.73
N SER A 158 5.65 -6.95 1.76
CA SER A 158 5.02 -5.64 1.70
C SER A 158 5.47 -4.76 2.86
N GLY A 159 5.23 -3.45 2.73
CA GLY A 159 5.48 -2.50 3.81
C GLY A 159 5.07 -1.07 3.46
N ASP A 160 5.22 -0.19 4.44
CA ASP A 160 4.88 1.23 4.30
C ASP A 160 5.86 1.96 3.37
N ILE A 161 5.34 2.94 2.63
CA ILE A 161 6.12 3.92 1.89
C ILE A 161 6.10 5.24 2.66
N TYR A 162 7.27 5.73 3.04
CA TYR A 162 7.46 7.00 3.73
C TYR A 162 7.98 8.08 2.78
N PHE A 163 7.50 9.31 2.98
CA PHE A 163 8.02 10.48 2.29
C PHE A 163 8.06 11.73 3.20
N ALA A 164 9.10 12.55 3.18
CA ALA A 164 10.42 12.30 2.58
C ALA A 164 11.31 11.58 3.60
N ALA A 165 11.95 10.48 3.21
CA ALA A 165 12.90 9.72 4.03
C ALA A 165 13.92 9.03 3.13
N ASP A 166 15.18 8.92 3.58
CA ASP A 166 16.22 8.13 2.91
C ASP A 166 16.76 6.98 3.77
N THR A 167 16.73 7.12 5.09
CA THR A 167 17.05 6.07 6.08
C THR A 167 16.00 5.97 7.20
N ASP A 168 16.23 5.05 8.13
CA ASP A 168 15.31 4.70 9.22
C ASP A 168 15.21 5.78 10.31
N ASP A 169 16.23 6.61 10.46
CA ASP A 169 16.26 7.76 11.37
C ASP A 169 15.35 8.91 10.93
N ASP A 170 15.00 8.99 9.64
CA ASP A 170 14.04 9.98 9.12
C ASP A 170 12.57 9.65 9.44
N LEU A 171 12.26 8.39 9.77
CA LEU A 171 10.87 7.89 9.83
C LEU A 171 10.01 8.61 10.87
N ALA A 172 10.62 9.15 11.92
CA ALA A 172 9.90 9.89 12.96
C ALA A 172 9.31 11.21 12.43
N ALA A 173 9.89 11.80 11.39
CA ALA A 173 9.44 13.04 10.76
C ALA A 173 8.75 12.81 9.40
N ALA A 174 8.91 11.63 8.82
CA ALA A 174 8.33 11.29 7.52
C ALA A 174 6.84 10.91 7.61
N THR A 175 6.14 11.05 6.48
CA THR A 175 4.71 10.73 6.35
C THR A 175 4.53 9.43 5.58
N VAL A 176 3.70 8.51 6.08
CA VAL A 176 3.28 7.33 5.32
C VAL A 176 2.31 7.75 4.22
N ILE A 177 2.69 7.49 2.97
CA ILE A 177 1.91 7.86 1.78
C ILE A 177 1.21 6.67 1.12
N GLY A 178 1.55 5.43 1.48
CA GLY A 178 0.90 4.21 0.98
C GLY A 178 1.72 2.97 1.27
N GLN A 179 1.51 1.90 0.50
CA GLN A 179 2.22 0.62 0.67
C GLN A 179 3.00 0.22 -0.58
N TRP A 180 4.05 -0.57 -0.40
CA TRP A 180 4.71 -1.32 -1.45
C TRP A 180 4.47 -2.81 -1.25
N ARG A 181 4.59 -3.60 -2.33
CA ARG A 181 4.59 -5.07 -2.26
C ARG A 181 5.54 -5.73 -3.23
N ILE A 182 5.94 -6.97 -2.96
CA ILE A 182 6.83 -7.78 -3.80
C ILE A 182 6.04 -8.74 -4.70
N VAL A 183 6.52 -8.88 -5.93
CA VAL A 183 6.30 -10.05 -6.79
C VAL A 183 7.58 -10.89 -6.73
N PRO A 184 7.56 -12.06 -6.07
CA PRO A 184 8.77 -12.84 -5.84
C PRO A 184 9.24 -13.54 -7.11
N ALA A 185 10.48 -14.02 -7.08
CA ALA A 185 10.99 -14.94 -8.09
C ALA A 185 10.08 -16.17 -8.23
N PRO A 186 9.88 -16.72 -9.45
CA PRO A 186 9.17 -17.97 -9.62
C PRO A 186 9.84 -19.05 -8.78
N SER A 187 9.10 -19.68 -7.86
CA SER A 187 9.66 -20.81 -7.11
C SER A 187 9.96 -21.95 -8.08
N SER A 188 11.13 -22.58 -7.92
CA SER A 188 11.53 -23.75 -8.73
C SER A 188 10.50 -24.89 -8.67
N LEU A 189 9.72 -24.97 -7.59
CA LEU A 189 8.59 -25.89 -7.42
C LEU A 189 7.44 -25.63 -8.41
N ALA A 190 7.14 -24.37 -8.73
CA ALA A 190 6.12 -24.02 -9.74
C ALA A 190 6.54 -24.47 -11.15
N LEU A 191 7.85 -24.42 -11.47
CA LEU A 191 8.38 -24.91 -12.75
C LEU A 191 8.34 -26.45 -12.85
N ILE A 192 8.63 -27.18 -11.76
CA ILE A 192 8.56 -28.64 -11.74
C ILE A 192 7.11 -29.13 -11.88
N GLY A 193 6.14 -28.42 -11.30
CA GLY A 193 4.71 -28.73 -11.43
C GLY A 193 4.21 -28.69 -12.88
N LEU A 194 4.65 -27.72 -13.68
CA LEU A 194 4.35 -27.68 -15.12
C LEU A 194 5.08 -28.78 -15.90
N GLY A 195 6.36 -29.06 -15.58
CA GLY A 195 7.12 -30.13 -16.21
C GLY A 195 6.54 -31.53 -15.96
N GLY A 196 6.05 -31.79 -14.75
CA GLY A 196 5.43 -33.05 -14.35
C GLY A 196 4.09 -33.33 -15.07
N LEU A 197 3.28 -32.30 -15.28
CA LEU A 197 2.00 -32.41 -16.02
C LEU A 197 2.20 -32.73 -17.51
N VAL A 198 3.26 -32.22 -18.14
CA VAL A 198 3.58 -32.54 -19.54
C VAL A 198 4.17 -33.96 -19.68
N ALA A 199 4.99 -34.40 -18.72
CA ALA A 199 5.56 -35.74 -18.72
C ALA A 199 4.50 -36.85 -18.45
N GLY A 200 3.46 -36.56 -17.67
CA GLY A 200 2.39 -37.51 -17.35
C GLY A 200 1.41 -37.81 -18.49
N ARG A 201 1.32 -36.95 -19.51
CA ARG A 201 0.33 -37.08 -20.60
C ARG A 201 0.80 -37.96 -21.78
N ARG A 202 2.07 -38.39 -21.80
CA ARG A 202 2.67 -39.19 -22.89
C ARG A 202 2.62 -40.71 -22.71
N ARG A 203 1.84 -41.21 -21.74
CA ARG A 203 1.54 -42.66 -21.62
C ARG A 203 0.04 -42.90 -21.60
N ARG A 204 -0.57 -42.91 -22.79
CA ARG A 204 -1.76 -43.70 -23.11
C ARG A 204 -1.61 -44.23 -24.53
#